data_AF-A0A7X6PX18-F1
#
_entry.id   AF-A0A7X6PX18-F1
#
_cell.length_a   1.000
_cell.length_b   1.000
_cell.length_c   1.000
_cell.angle_alpha   90.00
_cell.angle_beta   90.00
_cell.angle_gamma   90.00
#
_symmetry.space_group_name_H-M   'P 1'
#
loop_
_entity.id
_entity.type
_entity.pdbx_description
1 polymer ?
#
loop_
_entity_poly.entity_id
_entity_poly.type
_entity_poly.pdbx_seq_one_letter_code
_entity_poly.pdbx_strand_id
1 'polypeptide(L)'
;MFFTGCTTMDSKLPLKVEKPATEREQTYSGLKNNVTPAEPGDFTPDEYPGAAFASDREISEPHTEQEIIDSALEFCQASNDFWEKGELDNAIDCLDKAYSLTLKIGNTVNPVILQEKEDLRITIAKRMLEVYSSRFTTVNGSHKAIPLVMNSHVQRAIDLFTKGREKEWFLKVYARSGKYRPAIVRELEKAGLPEELSWLPLIESGFSTVAISSARALGMWQFIASTGYKYGLNRDTWIDERMNPEKATKAAIAYLTELHQ
;
A
#
# COMPACT_ATOMS: atom_id res chain seq x y z
N MET A 1 -55.28 -41.64 10.98
CA MET A 1 -56.43 -41.41 10.07
C MET A 1 -55.86 -40.79 8.80
N PHE A 2 -55.97 -41.51 7.69
CA PHE A 2 -55.50 -41.11 6.36
C PHE A 2 -56.34 -39.95 5.80
N PHE A 3 -55.73 -39.07 5.00
CA PHE A 3 -56.16 -38.59 3.67
C PHE A 3 -55.18 -37.47 3.24
N THR A 4 -54.21 -37.73 2.36
CA THR A 4 -54.24 -37.61 0.87
C THR A 4 -54.38 -36.16 0.37
N GLY A 5 -53.39 -35.70 -0.40
CA GLY A 5 -53.42 -34.40 -1.09
C GLY A 5 -52.14 -34.07 -1.86
N CYS A 6 -51.90 -34.81 -2.94
CA CYS A 6 -50.89 -34.49 -3.96
C CYS A 6 -51.46 -33.40 -4.89
N THR A 7 -50.74 -32.28 -5.08
CA THR A 7 -50.90 -31.45 -6.27
C THR A 7 -49.54 -30.90 -6.69
N THR A 8 -49.01 -31.52 -7.74
CA THR A 8 -47.99 -31.00 -8.65
C THR A 8 -48.50 -29.74 -9.37
N MET A 9 -47.75 -28.65 -9.33
CA MET A 9 -47.88 -27.53 -10.25
C MET A 9 -46.54 -27.32 -10.94
N ASP A 10 -46.43 -27.94 -12.10
CA ASP A 10 -45.51 -27.57 -13.18
C ASP A 10 -45.85 -26.14 -13.62
N SER A 11 -44.92 -25.21 -13.47
CA SER A 11 -44.94 -23.95 -14.22
C SER A 11 -43.60 -23.75 -14.90
N LYS A 12 -43.48 -24.34 -16.09
CA LYS A 12 -42.51 -23.98 -17.11
C LYS A 12 -42.67 -22.49 -17.45
N LEU A 13 -41.75 -21.66 -17.00
CA LEU A 13 -41.51 -20.32 -17.55
C LEU A 13 -40.45 -20.45 -18.65
N PRO A 14 -40.71 -19.98 -19.88
CA PRO A 14 -39.77 -20.14 -20.98
C PRO A 14 -38.54 -19.24 -20.79
N LEU A 15 -37.37 -19.86 -20.64
CA LEU A 15 -36.07 -19.21 -20.79
C LEU A 15 -35.92 -18.76 -22.25
N LYS A 16 -36.05 -17.46 -22.47
CA LYS A 16 -35.68 -16.82 -23.75
C LYS A 16 -34.16 -16.74 -23.80
N VAL A 17 -33.56 -17.62 -24.61
CA VAL A 17 -32.13 -17.61 -24.92
C VAL A 17 -31.88 -16.46 -25.89
N GLU A 18 -31.42 -15.32 -25.39
CA GLU A 18 -30.84 -14.27 -26.21
C GLU A 18 -29.36 -14.55 -26.47
N LYS A 19 -28.97 -14.46 -27.74
CA LYS A 19 -27.61 -14.69 -28.24
C LYS A 19 -26.64 -13.65 -27.66
N PRO A 20 -25.38 -14.02 -27.38
CA PRO A 20 -24.40 -13.09 -26.83
C PRO A 20 -24.07 -11.99 -27.85
N ALA A 21 -24.22 -10.75 -27.42
CA ALA A 21 -23.70 -9.59 -28.12
C ALA A 21 -22.17 -9.59 -28.00
N THR A 22 -21.50 -9.43 -29.14
CA THR A 22 -20.05 -9.29 -29.30
C THR A 22 -19.49 -8.27 -28.29
N GLU A 23 -18.69 -8.76 -27.34
CA GLU A 23 -18.00 -7.92 -26.37
C GLU A 23 -16.97 -7.05 -27.08
N ARG A 24 -17.15 -5.72 -26.99
CA ARG A 24 -16.14 -4.74 -27.34
C ARG A 24 -15.08 -4.72 -26.24
N GLU A 25 -13.83 -4.94 -26.62
CA GLU A 25 -12.64 -4.75 -25.80
C GLU A 25 -12.68 -3.38 -25.11
N GLN A 26 -12.78 -3.37 -23.78
CA GLN A 26 -12.52 -2.18 -22.97
C GLN A 26 -11.15 -2.33 -22.31
N THR A 27 -10.18 -1.70 -22.93
CA THR A 27 -8.81 -1.56 -22.45
C THR A 27 -8.77 -0.55 -21.29
N TYR A 28 -8.22 -0.96 -20.15
CA TYR A 28 -7.85 -0.04 -19.08
C TYR A 28 -6.50 0.60 -19.41
N SER A 29 -6.53 1.80 -19.98
CA SER A 29 -5.36 2.66 -20.23
C SER A 29 -5.76 4.11 -19.97
N GLY A 30 -5.32 4.70 -18.86
CA GLY A 30 -5.71 6.08 -18.53
C GLY A 30 -5.03 6.73 -17.34
N LEU A 31 -3.72 6.58 -17.17
CA LEU A 31 -2.86 7.59 -16.51
C LEU A 31 -1.56 7.67 -17.33
N LYS A 32 -1.57 8.49 -18.38
CA LYS A 32 -0.39 8.86 -19.16
C LYS A 32 0.08 10.24 -18.69
N ASN A 33 1.19 10.26 -17.96
CA ASN A 33 2.00 11.46 -17.79
C ASN A 33 2.80 11.65 -19.09
N ASN A 34 2.60 12.76 -19.77
CA ASN A 34 3.44 13.18 -20.90
C ASN A 34 4.76 13.72 -20.34
N VAL A 35 5.84 12.94 -20.51
CA VAL A 35 7.21 13.46 -20.48
C VAL A 35 7.82 13.11 -21.84
N THR A 36 8.04 14.13 -22.64
CA THR A 36 8.75 14.02 -23.92
C THR A 36 10.25 13.84 -23.64
N PRO A 37 10.98 12.96 -24.34
CA PRO A 37 12.42 12.83 -24.18
C PRO A 37 13.13 13.98 -24.91
N ALA A 38 14.01 14.71 -24.22
CA ALA A 38 14.95 15.61 -24.87
C ALA A 38 16.27 14.85 -25.16
N GLU A 39 16.69 14.90 -26.42
CA GLU A 39 17.97 14.40 -26.94
C GLU A 39 19.19 15.13 -26.32
N PRO A 40 20.40 14.53 -26.33
CA PRO A 40 21.57 15.05 -25.65
C PRO A 40 22.25 16.16 -26.46
N GLY A 41 22.22 17.38 -25.95
CA GLY A 41 22.91 18.54 -26.51
C GLY A 41 24.16 18.88 -25.71
N ASP A 42 25.32 18.78 -26.37
CA ASP A 42 26.62 19.35 -26.00
C ASP A 42 26.47 20.86 -25.73
N PHE A 43 26.94 21.37 -24.58
CA PHE A 43 27.21 22.81 -24.43
C PHE A 43 28.33 23.06 -23.40
N THR A 44 29.36 23.74 -23.88
CA THR A 44 30.62 24.07 -23.24
C THR A 44 30.49 25.11 -22.11
N PRO A 45 31.42 25.14 -21.15
CA PRO A 45 31.46 26.13 -20.07
C PRO A 45 32.23 27.37 -20.53
N ASP A 46 31.59 28.53 -20.64
CA ASP A 46 32.26 29.84 -20.55
C ASP A 46 31.24 30.99 -20.37
N GLU A 47 31.44 31.77 -19.29
CA GLU A 47 31.42 33.24 -19.23
C GLU A 47 30.12 34.01 -19.63
N TYR A 48 29.42 34.70 -18.72
CA TYR A 48 29.60 36.11 -18.28
C TYR A 48 28.33 36.56 -17.48
N PRO A 49 28.19 37.81 -16.98
CA PRO A 49 28.87 38.50 -15.87
C PRO A 49 27.87 39.01 -14.80
N GLY A 50 28.38 39.57 -13.70
CA GLY A 50 27.57 40.11 -12.61
C GLY A 50 26.64 41.27 -12.97
N ALA A 51 25.48 41.28 -12.30
CA ALA A 51 24.70 42.48 -12.01
C ALA A 51 24.32 42.45 -10.52
N ALA A 52 24.68 43.54 -9.85
CA ALA A 52 24.63 43.70 -8.41
C ALA A 52 23.21 43.81 -7.87
N PHE A 53 22.94 43.12 -6.76
CA PHE A 53 21.99 43.53 -5.73
C PHE A 53 22.61 43.24 -4.35
N ALA A 54 23.29 44.25 -3.80
CA ALA A 54 23.25 44.50 -2.36
C ALA A 54 21.99 45.35 -2.13
N SER A 55 21.20 45.22 -1.07
CA SER A 55 21.47 44.74 0.28
C SER A 55 20.14 44.43 0.95
N ASP A 56 20.04 43.29 1.61
CA ASP A 56 19.44 43.21 2.94
C ASP A 56 20.25 42.16 3.70
N ARG A 57 20.93 42.64 4.75
CA ARG A 57 21.77 41.84 5.62
C ARG A 57 20.85 41.13 6.61
N GLU A 58 20.62 39.85 6.40
CA GLU A 58 20.56 38.90 7.51
C GLU A 58 21.71 37.93 7.35
N ILE A 59 22.71 38.12 8.21
CA ILE A 59 23.84 37.23 8.36
C ILE A 59 23.27 35.94 8.97
N SER A 60 23.06 34.89 8.18
CA SER A 60 22.94 33.55 8.73
C SER A 60 24.37 33.03 8.92
N GLU A 61 24.73 32.84 10.19
CA GLU A 61 26.05 32.37 10.60
C GLU A 61 26.37 31.01 9.95
N PRO A 62 27.65 30.69 9.68
CA PRO A 62 28.01 29.36 9.25
C PRO A 62 27.74 28.40 10.40
N HIS A 63 26.63 27.67 10.34
CA HIS A 63 26.35 26.63 11.34
C HIS A 63 27.52 25.66 11.37
N THR A 64 28.24 25.64 12.49
CA THR A 64 29.34 24.71 12.71
C THR A 64 28.78 23.28 12.54
N GLU A 65 29.54 22.35 11.95
CA GLU A 65 29.08 20.95 11.80
C GLU A 65 28.56 20.37 13.12
N GLN A 66 29.12 20.82 14.25
CA GLN A 66 28.68 20.50 15.61
C GLN A 66 27.28 21.02 15.95
N GLU A 67 26.93 22.26 15.58
CA GLU A 67 25.59 22.82 15.86
C GLU A 67 24.50 22.07 15.10
N ILE A 68 24.82 21.53 13.92
CA ILE A 68 23.91 20.68 13.14
C ILE A 68 23.70 19.34 13.85
N ILE A 69 24.75 18.76 14.45
CA ILE A 69 24.65 17.54 15.26
C ILE A 69 23.80 17.79 16.50
N ASP A 70 24.07 18.87 17.22
CA ASP A 70 23.34 19.23 18.44
C ASP A 70 21.85 19.46 18.14
N SER A 71 21.54 20.20 17.06
CA SER A 71 20.17 20.39 16.58
C SER A 71 19.49 19.07 16.22
N ALA A 72 20.22 18.13 15.61
CA ALA A 72 19.67 16.83 15.24
C ALA A 72 19.43 15.95 16.49
N LEU A 73 20.26 16.08 17.52
CA LEU A 73 20.08 15.42 18.81
C LEU A 73 18.83 15.95 19.55
N GLU A 74 18.57 17.26 19.50
CA GLU A 74 17.35 17.86 20.06
C GLU A 74 16.09 17.25 19.41
N PHE A 75 16.09 17.10 18.09
CA PHE A 75 14.97 16.44 17.40
C PHE A 75 14.81 14.97 17.79
N CYS A 76 15.90 14.24 18.05
CA CYS A 76 15.84 12.88 18.57
C CYS A 76 15.22 12.83 19.97
N GLN A 77 15.58 13.78 20.85
CA GLN A 77 14.99 13.89 22.18
C GLN A 77 13.51 14.25 22.12
N ALA A 78 13.14 15.23 21.29
CA ALA A 78 11.73 15.59 21.07
C ALA A 78 10.90 14.40 20.54
N SER A 79 11.48 13.57 19.67
CA SER A 79 10.84 12.32 19.22
C SER A 79 10.53 11.38 20.38
N ASN A 80 11.43 11.26 21.36
CA ASN A 80 11.18 10.44 22.55
C ASN A 80 10.00 10.97 23.36
N ASP A 81 9.94 12.28 23.58
CA ASP A 81 8.84 12.90 24.31
C ASP A 81 7.50 12.66 23.61
N PHE A 82 7.45 12.75 22.28
CA PHE A 82 6.25 12.44 21.51
C PHE A 82 5.88 10.96 21.58
N TRP A 83 6.87 10.07 21.52
CA TRP A 83 6.65 8.63 21.66
C TRP A 83 6.10 8.26 23.04
N GLU A 84 6.63 8.83 24.13
CA GLU A 84 6.13 8.63 25.50
C GLU A 84 4.68 9.13 25.67
N LYS A 85 4.31 10.20 24.96
CA LYS A 85 2.94 10.73 24.92
C LYS A 85 2.01 9.93 24.00
N GLY A 86 2.52 8.96 23.24
CA GLY A 86 1.76 8.17 22.26
C GLY A 86 1.48 8.90 20.94
N GLU A 87 2.09 10.07 20.71
CA GLU A 87 1.94 10.86 19.49
C GLU A 87 2.91 10.38 18.40
N LEU A 88 2.65 9.18 17.88
CA LEU A 88 3.59 8.47 16.99
C LEU A 88 3.83 9.17 15.64
N ASP A 89 2.91 10.01 15.15
CA ASP A 89 3.12 10.79 13.92
C ASP A 89 4.13 11.92 14.15
N ASN A 90 3.94 12.69 15.23
CA ASN A 90 4.86 13.75 15.62
C ASN A 90 6.27 13.20 15.95
N ALA A 91 6.33 12.01 16.54
CA ALA A 91 7.60 11.33 16.82
C ALA A 91 8.39 11.02 15.52
N ILE A 92 7.72 10.60 14.44
CA ILE A 92 8.36 10.33 13.15
C ILE A 92 8.81 11.63 12.49
N ASP A 93 7.96 12.65 12.48
CA ASP A 93 8.31 13.95 11.89
C ASP A 93 9.57 14.56 12.53
N CYS A 94 9.75 14.37 13.84
CA CYS A 94 10.96 14.75 14.54
C CYS A 94 12.19 13.95 14.07
N LEU A 95 12.07 12.63 13.91
CA LEU A 95 13.18 11.79 13.42
C LEU A 95 13.55 12.11 11.97
N ASP A 96 12.59 12.43 11.12
CA ASP A 96 12.83 12.84 9.72
C ASP A 96 13.59 14.17 9.67
N LYS A 97 13.25 15.12 10.56
CA LYS A 97 14.00 16.38 10.70
C LYS A 97 15.42 16.14 11.19
N ALA A 98 15.60 15.27 12.19
CA ALA A 98 16.92 14.88 12.68
C ALA A 98 17.77 14.28 11.55
N TYR A 99 17.22 13.33 10.78
CA TYR A 99 17.92 12.70 9.66
C TYR A 99 18.28 13.70 8.57
N SER A 100 17.37 14.63 8.25
CA SER A 100 17.61 15.69 7.28
C SER A 100 18.78 16.58 7.67
N LEU A 101 18.94 16.90 8.96
CA LEU A 101 20.10 17.62 9.47
C LEU A 101 21.37 16.79 9.36
N THR A 102 21.32 15.49 9.69
CA THR A 102 22.47 14.59 9.55
C THR A 102 22.96 14.47 8.10
N LEU A 103 22.06 14.57 7.11
CA LEU A 103 22.43 14.58 5.69
C LEU A 103 23.10 15.88 5.24
N LYS A 104 22.83 17.02 5.91
CA LYS A 104 23.49 18.30 5.62
C LYS A 104 24.96 18.30 6.04
N ILE A 105 25.35 17.43 6.98
CA ILE A 105 26.74 17.24 7.36
C ILE A 105 27.46 16.55 6.20
N GLY A 106 28.41 17.24 5.57
CA GLY A 106 29.16 16.76 4.42
C GLY A 106 30.08 15.57 4.72
N ASN A 107 30.98 15.28 3.78
CA ASN A 107 32.03 14.29 4.00
C ASN A 107 33.17 14.96 4.80
N THR A 108 32.98 15.07 6.12
CA THR A 108 33.93 15.71 7.02
C THR A 108 35.21 14.87 7.18
N VAL A 109 36.34 15.55 7.33
CA VAL A 109 37.65 14.91 7.58
C VAL A 109 37.85 14.66 9.09
N ASN A 110 37.06 15.31 9.95
CA ASN A 110 37.17 15.15 11.39
C ASN A 110 36.61 13.78 11.82
N PRO A 111 37.45 12.87 12.35
CA PRO A 111 37.02 11.52 12.71
C PRO A 111 35.97 11.51 13.84
N VAL A 112 35.97 12.52 14.72
CA VAL A 112 35.01 12.63 15.83
C VAL A 112 33.62 12.97 15.30
N ILE A 113 33.52 14.00 14.46
CA ILE A 113 32.25 14.44 13.84
C ILE A 113 31.69 13.33 12.92
N LEU A 114 32.57 12.61 12.23
CA LEU A 114 32.19 11.46 11.41
C LEU A 114 31.59 10.33 12.26
N GLN A 115 32.19 10.05 13.41
CA GLN A 115 31.69 9.04 14.34
C GLN A 115 30.35 9.44 14.95
N GLU A 116 30.22 10.67 15.45
CA GLU A 116 28.97 11.20 16.02
C GLU A 116 27.83 11.18 15.00
N LYS A 117 28.11 11.52 13.74
CA LYS A 117 27.17 11.42 12.63
C LYS A 117 26.67 9.99 12.43
N GLU A 118 27.57 9.00 12.45
CA GLU A 118 27.20 7.60 12.23
C GLU A 118 26.41 7.04 13.43
N ASP A 119 26.81 7.37 14.65
CA ASP A 119 26.09 7.00 15.87
C ASP A 119 24.67 7.59 15.87
N LEU A 120 24.52 8.83 15.40
CA LEU A 120 23.23 9.48 15.27
C LEU A 120 22.35 8.81 14.21
N ARG A 121 22.92 8.42 13.06
CA ARG A 121 22.19 7.65 12.02
C ARG A 121 21.66 6.34 12.56
N ILE A 122 22.50 5.60 13.29
CA ILE A 122 22.10 4.33 13.93
C ILE A 122 20.98 4.58 14.94
N THR A 123 21.08 5.64 15.74
CA THR A 123 20.07 6.02 16.74
C THR A 123 18.74 6.35 16.09
N ILE A 124 18.74 7.21 15.06
CA ILE A 124 17.54 7.58 14.30
C ILE A 124 16.88 6.33 13.70
N ALA A 125 17.67 5.45 13.06
CA ALA A 125 17.15 4.23 12.43
C ALA A 125 16.51 3.27 13.45
N LYS A 126 17.20 3.03 14.59
CA LYS A 126 16.66 2.21 15.68
C LYS A 126 15.36 2.78 16.23
N ARG A 127 15.33 4.09 16.45
CA ARG A 127 14.16 4.74 17.03
C ARG A 127 12.98 4.76 16.09
N MET A 128 13.24 4.99 14.80
CA MET A 128 12.22 4.91 13.76
C MET A 128 11.58 3.52 13.76
N LEU A 129 12.40 2.45 13.83
CA LEU A 129 11.91 1.07 13.93
C LEU A 129 11.03 0.86 15.18
N GLU A 130 11.46 1.34 16.35
CA GLU A 130 10.68 1.24 17.60
C GLU A 130 9.33 1.96 17.50
N VAL A 131 9.29 3.18 16.95
CA VAL A 131 8.06 3.94 16.74
C VAL A 131 7.12 3.19 15.79
N TYR A 132 7.64 2.61 14.70
CA TYR A 132 6.84 1.80 13.79
C TYR A 132 6.34 0.51 14.43
N SER A 133 7.16 -0.24 15.16
CA SER A 133 6.73 -1.44 15.89
C SER A 133 5.67 -1.10 16.96
N SER A 134 5.75 0.08 17.57
CA SER A 134 4.76 0.56 18.55
C SER A 134 3.40 0.86 17.90
N ARG A 135 3.36 1.33 16.64
CA ARG A 135 2.09 1.54 15.90
C ARG A 135 1.29 0.25 15.74
N PHE A 136 1.97 -0.90 15.62
CA PHE A 136 1.35 -2.17 15.32
C PHE A 136 1.05 -3.04 16.56
N THR A 137 1.47 -2.64 17.77
CA THR A 137 1.46 -3.54 18.95
C THR A 137 0.34 -3.34 19.95
N THR A 138 -0.59 -2.39 19.80
CA THR A 138 -1.70 -2.30 20.78
C THR A 138 -3.07 -2.11 20.15
N VAL A 139 -3.70 -3.22 19.79
CA VAL A 139 -5.15 -3.35 19.91
C VAL A 139 -5.42 -4.42 20.97
N ASN A 140 -5.98 -4.00 22.10
CA ASN A 140 -6.56 -4.91 23.08
C ASN A 140 -7.85 -5.50 22.50
N GLY A 141 -7.70 -6.56 21.73
CA GLY A 141 -8.74 -7.39 21.14
C GLY A 141 -8.03 -8.46 20.35
N SER A 142 -8.40 -9.74 20.59
CA SER A 142 -7.88 -10.95 19.92
C SER A 142 -7.03 -10.63 18.69
N HIS A 143 -5.72 -10.94 18.70
CA HIS A 143 -4.64 -10.71 17.69
C HIS A 143 -4.98 -11.01 16.20
N LYS A 144 -6.15 -10.61 15.74
CA LYS A 144 -6.86 -11.11 14.56
C LYS A 144 -7.71 -10.04 13.90
N ALA A 145 -7.73 -8.79 14.40
CA ALA A 145 -8.51 -7.72 13.80
C ALA A 145 -7.62 -6.52 13.51
N ILE A 146 -7.74 -5.98 12.30
CA ILE A 146 -7.06 -4.74 11.90
C ILE A 146 -7.76 -3.58 12.63
N PRO A 147 -7.03 -2.70 13.35
CA PRO A 147 -7.65 -1.58 14.04
C PRO A 147 -8.35 -0.64 13.07
N LEU A 148 -9.60 -0.29 13.39
CA LEU A 148 -10.37 0.69 12.64
C LEU A 148 -10.10 2.10 13.17
N VAL A 149 -8.98 2.68 12.74
CA VAL A 149 -8.60 4.06 13.07
C VAL A 149 -9.14 5.01 12.00
N MET A 150 -9.93 6.00 12.41
CA MET A 150 -10.36 7.08 11.52
C MET A 150 -9.26 8.11 11.34
N ASN A 151 -8.87 8.34 10.08
CA ASN A 151 -7.95 9.40 9.70
C ASN A 151 -8.49 10.16 8.47
N SER A 152 -7.85 11.27 8.12
CA SER A 152 -8.28 12.13 6.99
C SER A 152 -8.27 11.40 5.64
N HIS A 153 -7.32 10.48 5.43
CA HIS A 153 -7.21 9.67 4.22
C HIS A 153 -8.33 8.63 4.12
N VAL A 154 -8.65 7.97 5.23
CA VAL A 154 -9.75 7.01 5.36
C VAL A 154 -11.09 7.70 5.12
N GLN A 155 -11.31 8.87 5.72
CA GLN A 155 -12.52 9.65 5.49
C GLN A 155 -12.68 10.03 4.01
N ARG A 156 -11.60 10.46 3.36
CA ARG A 156 -11.60 10.76 1.91
C ARG A 156 -11.92 9.53 1.07
N ALA A 157 -11.37 8.37 1.41
CA ALA A 157 -11.69 7.10 0.74
C ALA A 157 -13.16 6.71 0.93
N ILE A 158 -13.70 6.85 2.14
CA ILE A 158 -15.13 6.63 2.42
C ILE A 158 -15.99 7.54 1.54
N ASP A 159 -15.69 8.84 1.50
CA ASP A 159 -16.46 9.78 0.67
C ASP A 159 -16.35 9.45 -0.82
N LEU A 160 -15.18 9.02 -1.30
CA LEU A 160 -14.98 8.59 -2.69
C LEU A 160 -15.86 7.40 -3.08
N PHE A 161 -15.95 6.38 -2.22
CA PHE A 161 -16.71 5.15 -2.49
C PHE A 161 -18.20 5.25 -2.14
N THR A 162 -18.63 6.23 -1.33
CA THR A 162 -20.04 6.37 -0.90
C THR A 162 -20.78 7.52 -1.57
N LYS A 163 -20.08 8.62 -1.88
CA LYS A 163 -20.66 9.86 -2.43
C LYS A 163 -20.04 10.24 -3.77
N GLY A 164 -18.80 9.85 -4.01
CA GLY A 164 -18.04 10.21 -5.20
C GLY A 164 -18.36 9.37 -6.44
N ARG A 165 -17.57 9.60 -7.49
CA ARG A 165 -17.71 8.94 -8.81
C ARG A 165 -17.48 7.42 -8.76
N GLU A 166 -16.75 6.92 -7.78
CA GLU A 166 -16.40 5.49 -7.66
C GLU A 166 -17.52 4.66 -7.01
N LYS A 167 -18.58 5.30 -6.52
CA LYS A 167 -19.71 4.63 -5.84
C LYS A 167 -20.33 3.52 -6.69
N GLU A 168 -20.61 3.81 -7.96
CA GLU A 168 -21.26 2.85 -8.86
C GLU A 168 -20.36 1.64 -9.14
N TRP A 169 -19.05 1.88 -9.30
CA TRP A 169 -18.07 0.81 -9.44
C TRP A 169 -17.97 -0.03 -8.16
N PHE A 170 -17.90 0.63 -7.00
CA PHE A 170 -17.84 -0.04 -5.70
C PHE A 170 -19.05 -0.94 -5.47
N LEU A 171 -20.27 -0.48 -5.76
CA LEU A 171 -21.48 -1.29 -5.61
C LEU A 171 -21.47 -2.55 -6.50
N LYS A 172 -20.98 -2.43 -7.74
CA LYS A 172 -20.85 -3.58 -8.66
C LYS A 172 -19.85 -4.61 -8.14
N VAL A 173 -18.69 -4.14 -7.68
CA VAL A 173 -17.64 -5.00 -7.12
C VAL A 173 -18.11 -5.64 -5.81
N TYR A 174 -18.79 -4.87 -4.95
CA TYR A 174 -19.38 -5.35 -3.71
C TYR A 174 -20.42 -6.45 -3.97
N ALA A 175 -21.30 -6.27 -4.96
CA ALA A 175 -22.23 -7.33 -5.37
C ALA A 175 -21.50 -8.58 -5.88
N ARG A 176 -20.42 -8.42 -6.66
CA ARG A 176 -19.59 -9.54 -7.13
C ARG A 176 -18.90 -10.28 -5.98
N SER A 177 -18.50 -9.57 -4.92
CA SER A 177 -17.84 -10.15 -3.75
C SER A 177 -18.66 -11.26 -3.10
N GLY A 178 -19.99 -11.15 -3.13
CA GLY A 178 -20.90 -12.14 -2.53
C GLY A 178 -20.71 -13.57 -3.06
N LYS A 179 -20.18 -13.72 -4.30
CA LYS A 179 -19.88 -15.03 -4.89
C LYS A 179 -18.66 -15.72 -4.27
N TYR A 180 -17.65 -14.96 -3.87
CA TYR A 180 -16.33 -15.50 -3.50
C TYR A 180 -15.96 -15.26 -2.04
N ARG A 181 -16.35 -14.12 -1.48
CA ARG A 181 -15.98 -13.69 -0.13
C ARG A 181 -16.31 -14.72 0.96
N PRO A 182 -17.50 -15.38 0.97
CA PRO A 182 -17.79 -16.38 2.01
C PRO A 182 -16.81 -17.55 2.02
N ALA A 183 -16.29 -17.96 0.85
CA ALA A 183 -15.28 -19.01 0.77
C ALA A 183 -13.92 -18.51 1.27
N ILE A 184 -13.55 -17.28 0.90
CA ILE A 184 -12.30 -16.65 1.32
C ILE A 184 -12.24 -16.49 2.85
N VAL A 185 -13.32 -15.98 3.47
CA VAL A 185 -13.41 -15.82 4.93
C VAL A 185 -13.19 -17.16 5.64
N ARG A 186 -13.84 -18.23 5.19
CA ARG A 186 -13.63 -19.57 5.79
C ARG A 186 -12.19 -20.05 5.69
N GLU A 187 -11.50 -19.78 4.58
CA GLU A 187 -10.10 -20.19 4.44
C GLU A 187 -9.16 -19.32 5.29
N LEU A 188 -9.44 -18.01 5.42
CA LEU A 188 -8.70 -17.10 6.31
C LEU A 188 -8.86 -17.50 7.79
N GLU A 189 -10.09 -17.79 8.22
CA GLU A 189 -10.38 -18.26 9.57
C GLU A 189 -9.63 -19.55 9.91
N LYS A 190 -9.59 -20.51 8.98
CA LYS A 190 -8.81 -21.76 9.13
C LYS A 190 -7.31 -21.49 9.27
N ALA A 191 -6.79 -20.47 8.60
CA ALA A 191 -5.40 -20.04 8.69
C ALA A 191 -5.11 -19.16 9.92
N GLY A 192 -6.13 -18.80 10.71
CA GLY A 192 -6.00 -17.90 11.85
C GLY A 192 -5.79 -16.43 11.47
N LEU A 193 -6.03 -16.07 10.21
CA LEU A 193 -5.87 -14.71 9.69
C LEU A 193 -7.13 -13.86 9.89
N PRO A 194 -6.99 -12.52 9.98
CA PRO A 194 -8.13 -11.58 10.03
C PRO A 194 -9.10 -11.74 8.85
N GLU A 195 -10.41 -11.71 9.13
CA GLU A 195 -11.44 -11.80 8.09
C GLU A 195 -11.49 -10.56 7.19
N GLU A 196 -10.99 -9.42 7.67
CA GLU A 196 -10.94 -8.15 6.94
C GLU A 196 -10.08 -8.24 5.69
N LEU A 197 -9.07 -9.14 5.69
CA LEU A 197 -8.22 -9.42 4.53
C LEU A 197 -9.02 -10.00 3.34
N SER A 198 -10.23 -10.52 3.58
CA SER A 198 -11.14 -10.96 2.52
C SER A 198 -11.55 -9.84 1.57
N TRP A 199 -11.33 -8.58 1.94
CA TRP A 199 -11.60 -7.41 1.09
C TRP A 199 -10.46 -7.02 0.17
N LEU A 200 -9.24 -7.58 0.32
CA LEU A 200 -8.12 -7.27 -0.58
C LEU A 200 -8.46 -7.49 -2.07
N PRO A 201 -9.13 -8.58 -2.49
CA PRO A 201 -9.55 -8.75 -3.87
C PRO A 201 -10.41 -7.61 -4.44
N LEU A 202 -11.09 -6.82 -3.59
CA LEU A 202 -11.85 -5.65 -4.00
C LEU A 202 -10.93 -4.61 -4.65
N ILE A 203 -9.81 -4.30 -4.01
CA ILE A 203 -8.86 -3.28 -4.47
C ILE A 203 -7.95 -3.82 -5.58
N GLU A 204 -7.64 -5.12 -5.57
CA GLU A 204 -6.71 -5.73 -6.53
C GLU A 204 -7.34 -5.94 -7.90
N SER A 205 -8.56 -6.49 -7.95
CA SER A 205 -9.20 -6.90 -9.20
C SER A 205 -10.69 -6.62 -9.27
N GLY A 206 -11.26 -6.09 -8.19
CA GLY A 206 -12.70 -6.05 -7.97
C GLY A 206 -13.33 -7.44 -8.00
N PHE A 207 -12.72 -8.42 -7.34
CA PHE A 207 -13.14 -9.84 -7.33
C PHE A 207 -13.21 -10.49 -8.73
N SER A 208 -12.42 -10.02 -9.69
CA SER A 208 -12.36 -10.61 -11.04
C SER A 208 -11.32 -11.72 -11.12
N THR A 209 -11.75 -12.93 -11.50
CA THR A 209 -10.85 -14.08 -11.66
C THR A 209 -9.95 -14.01 -12.90
N VAL A 210 -10.22 -13.08 -13.82
CA VAL A 210 -9.51 -12.97 -15.10
C VAL A 210 -8.86 -11.59 -15.29
N ALA A 211 -8.79 -10.77 -14.24
CA ALA A 211 -8.15 -9.46 -14.32
C ALA A 211 -6.65 -9.58 -14.61
N ILE A 212 -6.16 -8.80 -15.56
CA ILE A 212 -4.74 -8.73 -15.94
C ILE A 212 -4.27 -7.29 -15.78
N SER A 213 -3.16 -7.08 -15.06
CA SER A 213 -2.50 -5.77 -15.00
C SER A 213 -1.45 -5.59 -16.09
N SER A 214 -1.03 -4.34 -16.30
CA SER A 214 0.12 -4.01 -17.16
C SER A 214 1.41 -4.69 -16.72
N ALA A 215 1.57 -4.93 -15.41
CA ALA A 215 2.68 -5.66 -14.81
C ALA A 215 2.53 -7.19 -14.89
N ARG A 216 1.54 -7.69 -15.64
CA ARG A 216 1.27 -9.13 -15.85
C ARG A 216 0.86 -9.88 -14.57
N ALA A 217 0.39 -9.14 -13.57
CA ALA A 217 -0.35 -9.71 -12.46
C ALA A 217 -1.69 -10.25 -12.98
N LEU A 218 -2.13 -11.39 -12.46
CA LEU A 218 -3.31 -12.09 -12.97
C LEU A 218 -4.22 -12.58 -11.84
N GLY A 219 -5.51 -12.52 -12.12
CA GLY A 219 -6.54 -13.15 -11.32
C GLY A 219 -7.02 -12.30 -10.15
N MET A 220 -7.79 -12.94 -9.28
CA MET A 220 -8.52 -12.27 -8.21
C MET A 220 -7.60 -11.53 -7.22
N TRP A 221 -6.47 -12.16 -6.91
CA TRP A 221 -5.46 -11.68 -5.98
C TRP A 221 -4.29 -10.98 -6.67
N GLN A 222 -4.38 -10.76 -8.00
CA GLN A 222 -3.32 -10.12 -8.80
C GLN A 222 -1.92 -10.72 -8.56
N PHE A 223 -1.80 -12.05 -8.71
CA PHE A 223 -0.49 -12.69 -8.59
C PHE A 223 0.38 -12.46 -9.82
N ILE A 224 1.61 -12.01 -9.61
CA ILE A 224 2.69 -12.11 -10.61
C ILE A 224 3.08 -13.59 -10.72
N ALA A 225 3.42 -14.06 -11.92
CA ALA A 225 3.70 -15.48 -12.18
C ALA A 225 4.82 -16.05 -11.30
N SER A 226 5.90 -15.29 -11.08
CA SER A 226 7.02 -15.70 -10.21
C SER A 226 6.55 -15.92 -8.76
N THR A 227 5.80 -14.97 -8.22
CA THR A 227 5.23 -15.05 -6.87
C THR A 227 4.21 -16.19 -6.77
N GLY A 228 3.32 -16.32 -7.75
CA GLY A 228 2.34 -17.40 -7.79
C GLY A 228 3.00 -18.77 -7.72
N TYR A 229 4.09 -18.99 -8.48
CA TYR A 229 4.84 -20.23 -8.46
C TYR A 229 5.43 -20.55 -7.09
N LYS A 230 5.99 -19.54 -6.40
CA LYS A 230 6.52 -19.69 -5.03
C LYS A 230 5.46 -20.21 -4.07
N TYR A 231 4.20 -19.81 -4.24
CA TYR A 231 3.07 -20.21 -3.39
C TYR A 231 2.20 -21.32 -3.99
N GLY A 232 2.76 -22.11 -4.91
CA GLY A 232 2.13 -23.34 -5.42
C GLY A 232 1.09 -23.15 -6.51
N LEU A 233 1.03 -21.97 -7.16
CA LEU A 233 0.23 -21.75 -8.36
C LEU A 233 1.04 -22.14 -9.60
N ASN A 234 0.52 -23.11 -10.33
CA ASN A 234 1.10 -23.59 -11.57
C ASN A 234 0.50 -22.89 -12.78
N ARG A 235 1.28 -22.82 -13.84
CA ARG A 235 0.84 -22.35 -15.14
C ARG A 235 1.34 -23.31 -16.20
N ASP A 236 0.42 -23.91 -16.92
CA ASP A 236 0.70 -24.67 -18.14
C ASP A 236 0.21 -23.89 -19.38
N THR A 237 0.30 -24.49 -20.57
CA THR A 237 -0.08 -23.85 -21.83
C THR A 237 -1.58 -23.52 -21.93
N TRP A 238 -2.42 -24.20 -21.16
CA TRP A 238 -3.88 -24.15 -21.24
C TRP A 238 -4.53 -23.60 -19.98
N ILE A 239 -3.87 -23.73 -18.82
CA ILE A 239 -4.39 -23.47 -17.49
C ILE A 239 -3.40 -22.58 -16.74
N ASP A 240 -3.92 -21.45 -16.24
CA ASP A 240 -3.21 -20.60 -15.29
C ASP A 240 -3.96 -20.61 -13.96
N GLU A 241 -3.37 -21.25 -12.94
CA GLU A 241 -4.02 -21.43 -11.64
C GLU A 241 -4.21 -20.11 -10.88
N ARG A 242 -3.57 -19.02 -11.30
CA ARG A 242 -3.83 -17.67 -10.76
C ARG A 242 -5.26 -17.20 -11.03
N MET A 243 -5.91 -17.72 -12.08
CA MET A 243 -7.31 -17.45 -12.36
C MET A 243 -8.27 -18.27 -11.49
N ASN A 244 -7.79 -19.35 -10.85
CA ASN A 244 -8.62 -20.19 -10.00
C ASN A 244 -8.77 -19.53 -8.61
N PRO A 245 -9.98 -19.12 -8.20
CA PRO A 245 -10.17 -18.37 -6.96
C PRO A 245 -9.80 -19.16 -5.71
N GLU A 246 -10.02 -20.48 -5.69
CA GLU A 246 -9.67 -21.32 -4.53
C GLU A 246 -8.17 -21.49 -4.39
N LYS A 247 -7.48 -21.85 -5.48
CA LYS A 247 -6.02 -22.00 -5.49
C LYS A 247 -5.33 -20.67 -5.19
N ALA A 248 -5.76 -19.59 -5.85
CA ALA A 248 -5.23 -18.26 -5.61
C ALA A 248 -5.46 -17.79 -4.17
N THR A 249 -6.59 -18.13 -3.54
CA THR A 249 -6.84 -17.81 -2.13
C THR A 249 -5.89 -18.57 -1.19
N LYS A 250 -5.64 -19.86 -1.44
CA LYS A 250 -4.66 -20.62 -0.65
C LYS A 250 -3.25 -20.05 -0.78
N ALA A 251 -2.85 -19.66 -2.00
CA ALA A 251 -1.58 -19.00 -2.25
C ALA A 251 -1.50 -17.62 -1.56
N ALA A 252 -2.59 -16.84 -1.57
CA ALA A 252 -2.67 -15.55 -0.88
C ALA A 252 -2.53 -15.72 0.64
N ILE A 253 -3.18 -16.73 1.22
CA ILE A 253 -3.04 -17.06 2.64
C ILE A 253 -1.59 -17.43 2.98
N ALA A 254 -0.94 -18.28 2.18
CA ALA A 254 0.46 -18.63 2.38
C ALA A 254 1.37 -17.40 2.30
N TYR A 255 1.14 -16.52 1.32
CA TYR A 255 1.88 -15.27 1.17
C TYR A 255 1.70 -14.33 2.38
N LEU A 256 0.45 -14.11 2.82
CA LEU A 256 0.13 -13.23 3.95
C LEU A 256 0.66 -13.79 5.28
N THR A 257 0.70 -15.12 5.42
CA THR A 257 1.26 -15.78 6.60
C THR A 257 2.78 -15.61 6.65
N GLU A 258 3.49 -15.71 5.52
CA GLU A 258 4.93 -15.48 5.44
C GLU A 258 5.31 -14.03 5.78
N LEU A 259 4.51 -13.05 5.35
CA LEU A 259 4.75 -11.63 5.64
C LEU A 259 4.60 -11.25 7.12
N HIS A 260 3.87 -12.05 7.90
CA HIS A 260 3.59 -11.79 9.32
C HIS A 260 4.62 -12.47 10.25
N GLN A 261 5.59 -13.20 9.69
CA GLN A 261 6.70 -13.81 10.43
C GLN A 261 7.95 -12.92 10.37
#